data_AF-A0A5S9NZN1-F1
#
_entry.id   AF-A0A5S9NZN1-F1
#
_cell.length_a   1.000
_cell.length_b   1.000
_cell.length_c   1.000
_cell.angle_alpha   90.00
_cell.angle_beta   90.00
_cell.angle_gamma   90.00
#
_symmetry.space_group_name_H-M   'P 1'
#
loop_
_entity.id
_entity.type
_entity.pdbx_description
1 polymer ?
#
loop_
_entity_poly.entity_id
_entity_poly.type
_entity_poly.pdbx_seq_one_letter_code
_entity_poly.pdbx_strand_id
1 'polypeptide(L)'
;MRFVEFAHWCIAGERRRQQVDYGYWYEPDGRSLEQQRIFESVEAKPQALEWMFSVAAGLPFRVSIDNLTGSEIDPFPFQLAVWQSLNYFLANEMPPRAALFLQALRMHFGTAEFVASHSYKLGDIS
;
A
#
# COMPACT_ATOMS: atom_id res chain seq x y z
N MET A 1 -5.40 -2.30 -13.34
CA MET A 1 -4.00 -1.90 -13.09
C MET A 1 -3.76 -2.03 -11.60
N ARG A 2 -2.64 -2.60 -11.16
CA ARG A 2 -2.23 -2.61 -9.74
C ARG A 2 -0.91 -1.87 -9.60
N PHE A 3 -0.73 -1.15 -8.49
CA PHE A 3 0.46 -0.32 -8.27
C PHE A 3 1.43 -0.93 -7.25
N VAL A 4 1.19 -2.16 -6.79
CA VAL A 4 2.02 -2.92 -5.82
C VAL A 4 3.52 -2.69 -6.03
N GLU A 5 4.08 -3.11 -7.17
CA GLU A 5 5.53 -3.04 -7.42
C GLU A 5 6.09 -1.62 -7.37
N PHE A 6 5.31 -0.65 -7.83
CA PHE A 6 5.73 0.74 -7.84
C PHE A 6 5.67 1.36 -6.43
N ALA A 7 4.67 0.98 -5.63
CA ALA A 7 4.58 1.36 -4.23
C ALA A 7 5.77 0.83 -3.42
N HIS A 8 6.14 -0.44 -3.63
CA HIS A 8 7.34 -1.05 -3.05
C HIS A 8 8.60 -0.31 -3.49
N TRP A 9 8.74 -0.02 -4.78
CA TRP A 9 9.87 0.73 -5.31
C TRP A 9 10.00 2.12 -4.69
N CYS A 10 8.87 2.83 -4.47
CA CYS A 10 8.84 4.15 -3.85
C CYS A 10 9.40 4.16 -2.42
N ILE A 11 9.15 3.10 -1.66
CA ILE A 11 9.59 2.95 -0.26
C ILE A 11 11.02 2.43 -0.18
N ALA A 12 11.43 1.59 -1.13
CA ALA A 12 12.77 1.02 -1.16
C ALA A 12 13.85 2.10 -1.26
N GLY A 13 14.66 2.25 -0.20
CA GLY A 13 15.86 3.08 -0.20
C GLY A 13 16.91 2.59 -1.22
N GLU A 14 17.96 3.38 -1.44
CA GLU A 14 18.95 3.12 -2.50
C GLU A 14 19.55 1.71 -2.45
N ARG A 15 19.99 1.27 -1.27
CA ARG A 15 20.56 -0.06 -1.05
C ARG A 15 19.55 -1.19 -1.24
N ARG A 16 18.26 -0.94 -0.98
CA ARG A 16 17.19 -1.94 -1.19
C ARG A 16 16.91 -2.10 -2.68
N ARG A 17 16.96 -1.02 -3.46
CA ARG A 17 16.71 -1.06 -4.92
C ARG A 17 17.71 -1.89 -5.72
N GLN A 18 18.86 -2.22 -5.13
CA GLN A 18 19.88 -3.07 -5.73
C GLN A 18 19.65 -4.56 -5.47
N GLN A 19 18.68 -4.91 -4.61
CA GLN A 19 18.34 -6.29 -4.27
C GLN A 19 17.18 -6.78 -5.12
N VAL A 20 17.12 -8.08 -5.36
CA VAL A 20 15.95 -8.75 -5.97
C VAL A 20 14.72 -8.43 -5.10
N ASP A 21 13.63 -8.03 -5.76
CA ASP A 21 12.37 -7.59 -5.14
C ASP A 21 12.54 -6.55 -4.02
N TYR A 22 13.54 -5.70 -4.17
CA TYR A 22 13.93 -4.69 -3.18
C TYR A 22 14.27 -5.23 -1.79
N GLY A 23 14.61 -6.52 -1.69
CA GLY A 23 14.81 -7.23 -0.44
C GLY A 23 13.52 -7.41 0.36
N TYR A 24 12.34 -7.32 -0.27
CA TYR A 24 11.11 -7.85 0.32
C TYR A 24 11.19 -9.37 0.33
N TRP A 25 10.72 -9.97 1.42
CA TRP A 25 10.71 -11.42 1.59
C TRP A 25 9.47 -11.99 0.90
N TYR A 26 9.69 -12.93 0.00
CA TYR A 26 8.63 -13.74 -0.58
C TYR A 26 8.53 -15.04 0.21
N GLU A 27 7.43 -15.21 0.94
CA GLU A 27 7.08 -16.49 1.56
C GLU A 27 5.86 -17.04 0.82
N PRO A 28 5.90 -18.30 0.33
CA PRO A 28 4.77 -18.88 -0.36
C PRO A 28 3.55 -18.99 0.57
N ASP A 29 2.40 -19.20 -0.07
CA ASP A 29 1.11 -19.37 0.60
C ASP A 29 1.16 -20.46 1.71
N GLY A 30 0.35 -20.28 2.76
CA GLY A 30 0.35 -21.16 3.94
C GLY A 30 1.11 -20.60 5.14
N ARG A 31 1.20 -19.26 5.23
CA ARG A 31 1.92 -18.57 6.32
C ARG A 31 1.24 -18.82 7.65
N SER A 32 2.07 -19.06 8.68
CA SER A 32 1.64 -19.06 10.07
C SER A 32 1.16 -17.65 10.48
N LEU A 33 0.41 -17.56 11.57
CA LEU A 33 -0.04 -16.27 12.11
C LEU A 33 1.12 -15.30 12.41
N GLU A 34 2.26 -15.83 12.87
CA GLU A 34 3.46 -15.03 13.14
C GLU A 34 4.08 -14.49 11.84
N GLN A 35 4.20 -15.35 10.82
CA GLN A 35 4.72 -14.97 9.51
C GLN A 35 3.79 -13.96 8.82
N GLN A 36 2.47 -14.12 8.98
CA GLN A 36 1.50 -13.15 8.49
C GLN A 36 1.70 -11.78 9.13
N ARG A 37 1.88 -11.71 10.45
CA ARG A 37 2.13 -10.42 11.14
C ARG A 37 3.39 -9.74 10.67
N ILE A 38 4.45 -10.50 10.39
CA ILE A 38 5.70 -9.97 9.82
C ILE A 38 5.42 -9.36 8.45
N PHE A 39 4.69 -10.07 7.59
CA PHE A 39 4.28 -9.56 6.28
C PHE A 39 3.45 -8.27 6.40
N GLU A 40 2.39 -8.28 7.22
CA GLU A 40 1.52 -7.12 7.39
C GLU A 40 2.30 -5.89 7.86
N SER A 41 3.31 -6.08 8.73
CA SER A 41 4.17 -4.99 9.20
C SER A 41 5.01 -4.33 8.10
N VAL A 42 5.40 -5.09 7.06
CA VAL A 42 6.20 -4.57 5.93
C VAL A 42 5.33 -4.08 4.77
N GLU A 43 4.11 -4.60 4.65
CA GLU A 43 3.14 -4.29 3.58
C GLU A 43 2.23 -3.09 3.87
N ALA A 44 2.06 -2.69 5.13
CA ALA A 44 1.15 -1.60 5.48
C ALA A 44 1.45 -0.30 4.72
N LYS A 45 2.73 0.07 4.59
CA LYS A 45 3.15 1.28 3.87
C LYS A 45 3.05 1.13 2.34
N PRO A 46 3.54 0.04 1.71
CA PRO A 46 3.30 -0.20 0.29
C PRO A 46 1.81 -0.17 -0.08
N GLN A 47 0.96 -0.87 0.66
CA GLN A 47 -0.48 -0.91 0.35
C GLN A 47 -1.17 0.44 0.59
N ALA A 48 -0.70 1.25 1.54
CA ALA A 48 -1.16 2.63 1.68
C ALA A 48 -0.84 3.49 0.45
N LEU A 49 0.36 3.39 -0.11
CA LEU A 49 0.72 4.10 -1.34
C LEU A 49 -0.05 3.56 -2.55
N GLU A 50 -0.22 2.24 -2.67
CA GLU A 50 -1.05 1.65 -3.72
C GLU A 50 -2.49 2.17 -3.65
N TRP A 51 -3.05 2.30 -2.46
CA TRP A 51 -4.39 2.88 -2.29
C TRP A 51 -4.44 4.33 -2.77
N MET A 52 -3.47 5.16 -2.38
CA MET A 52 -3.40 6.55 -2.83
C MET A 52 -3.28 6.66 -4.35
N PHE A 53 -2.46 5.82 -4.99
CA PHE A 53 -2.31 5.77 -6.44
C PHE A 53 -3.58 5.28 -7.14
N SER A 54 -4.24 4.28 -6.58
CA SER A 54 -5.51 3.75 -7.11
C SER A 54 -6.58 4.83 -7.13
N VAL A 55 -6.76 5.55 -6.01
CA VAL A 55 -7.70 6.68 -5.93
C VAL A 55 -7.32 7.79 -6.91
N ALA A 56 -6.04 8.15 -7.02
CA ALA A 56 -5.58 9.16 -7.98
C ALA A 56 -5.80 8.73 -9.45
N ALA A 57 -5.84 7.43 -9.74
CA ALA A 57 -6.17 6.89 -11.05
C ALA A 57 -7.67 6.62 -11.26
N GLY A 58 -8.53 6.92 -10.28
CA GLY A 58 -9.96 6.60 -10.33
C GLY A 58 -10.26 5.09 -10.29
N LEU A 59 -9.35 4.29 -9.71
CA LEU A 59 -9.46 2.85 -9.60
C LEU A 59 -9.87 2.42 -8.18
N PRO A 60 -10.64 1.33 -8.03
CA PRO A 60 -10.93 0.76 -6.73
C PRO A 60 -9.65 0.13 -6.13
N PHE A 61 -9.59 0.09 -4.81
CA PHE A 61 -8.51 -0.55 -4.05
C PHE A 61 -9.11 -1.53 -3.04
N ARG A 62 -8.41 -2.64 -2.80
CA ARG A 62 -8.68 -3.59 -1.72
C ARG A 62 -7.37 -4.03 -1.12
N VAL A 63 -7.33 -4.16 0.20
CA VAL A 63 -6.17 -4.67 0.91
C VAL A 63 -5.91 -6.12 0.48
N SER A 64 -4.64 -6.45 0.24
CA SER A 64 -4.21 -7.79 -0.15
C SER A 64 -3.52 -8.47 1.02
N ILE A 65 -4.21 -9.42 1.65
CA ILE A 65 -3.70 -10.21 2.79
C ILE A 65 -2.74 -11.31 2.32
N ASP A 66 -2.89 -11.74 1.06
CA ASP A 66 -1.99 -12.64 0.31
C ASP A 66 -1.76 -14.03 0.95
N ASN A 67 -2.76 -14.60 1.63
CA ASN A 67 -2.63 -15.91 2.31
C ASN A 67 -3.85 -16.78 2.00
N LEU A 68 -3.94 -17.35 0.78
CA LEU A 68 -5.14 -18.05 0.29
C LEU A 68 -5.34 -19.44 0.93
N THR A 69 -4.26 -20.07 1.41
CA THR A 69 -4.26 -21.41 2.03
C THR A 69 -3.98 -21.38 3.54
N GLY A 70 -3.76 -20.19 4.11
CA GLY A 70 -3.59 -20.02 5.54
C GLY A 70 -4.89 -20.15 6.34
N SER A 71 -4.74 -20.13 7.66
CA SER A 71 -5.89 -20.05 8.58
C SER A 71 -6.73 -18.80 8.30
N GLU A 72 -8.01 -18.82 8.61
CA GLU A 72 -8.87 -17.63 8.53
C GLU A 72 -8.31 -16.53 9.46
N ILE A 73 -7.96 -15.37 8.88
CA ILE A 73 -7.32 -14.25 9.59
C ILE A 73 -8.31 -13.09 9.60
N ASP A 74 -8.49 -12.47 10.76
CA ASP A 74 -9.21 -11.20 10.86
C ASP A 74 -8.45 -10.13 10.05
N PRO A 75 -9.05 -9.57 8.98
CA PRO A 75 -8.38 -8.60 8.12
C PRO A 75 -8.26 -7.22 8.78
N PHE A 76 -9.06 -6.95 9.81
CA PHE A 76 -9.23 -5.62 10.36
C PHE A 76 -7.93 -4.99 10.91
N PRO A 77 -7.07 -5.71 11.67
CA PRO A 77 -5.81 -5.15 12.15
C PRO A 77 -4.91 -4.67 11.00
N PHE A 78 -4.86 -5.42 9.90
CA PHE A 78 -4.04 -5.06 8.75
C PHE A 78 -4.64 -3.88 7.98
N GLN A 79 -5.95 -3.89 7.74
CA GLN A 79 -6.66 -2.74 7.15
C GLN A 79 -6.43 -1.46 7.96
N LEU A 80 -6.48 -1.55 9.29
CA LEU A 80 -6.21 -0.43 10.18
C LEU A 80 -4.77 0.07 10.04
N ALA A 81 -3.78 -0.83 9.95
CA ALA A 81 -2.38 -0.47 9.75
C ALA A 81 -2.13 0.23 8.40
N VAL A 82 -2.79 -0.23 7.33
CA VAL A 82 -2.76 0.42 6.01
C VAL A 82 -3.38 1.82 6.10
N TRP A 83 -4.55 1.95 6.72
CA TRP A 83 -5.23 3.23 6.89
C TRP A 83 -4.41 4.22 7.76
N GLN A 84 -3.78 3.75 8.83
CA GLN A 84 -2.87 4.57 9.64
C GLN A 84 -1.65 5.04 8.85
N SER A 85 -1.04 4.15 8.05
CA SER A 85 0.08 4.48 7.18
C SER A 85 -0.30 5.53 6.12
N LEU A 86 -1.51 5.43 5.57
CA LEU A 86 -2.05 6.41 4.65
C LEU A 86 -2.22 7.78 5.32
N ASN A 87 -2.84 7.82 6.50
CA ASN A 87 -3.01 9.09 7.24
C ASN A 87 -1.66 9.71 7.63
N TYR A 88 -0.67 8.87 7.96
CA TYR A 88 0.69 9.35 8.18
C TYR A 88 1.25 10.04 6.93
N PHE A 89 1.09 9.46 5.74
CA PHE A 89 1.51 10.08 4.47
C PHE A 89 0.71 11.33 4.09
N LEU A 90 -0.55 11.44 4.50
CA LEU A 90 -1.34 12.68 4.31
C LEU A 90 -0.89 13.81 5.23
N ALA A 91 -0.45 13.48 6.45
CA ALA A 91 -0.06 14.45 7.47
C ALA A 91 1.42 14.83 7.46
N ASN A 92 2.28 14.04 6.80
CA ASN A 92 3.73 14.19 6.78
C ASN A 92 4.28 14.13 5.35
N GLU A 93 5.58 14.39 5.19
CA GLU A 93 6.22 14.24 3.89
C GLU A 93 6.24 12.78 3.43
N MET A 94 5.74 12.55 2.22
CA MET A 94 5.82 11.25 1.55
C MET A 94 7.22 11.01 0.99
N PRO A 95 7.58 9.74 0.67
CA PRO A 95 8.75 9.48 -0.15
C PRO A 95 8.71 10.32 -1.44
N PRO A 96 9.78 11.06 -1.81
CA PRO A 96 9.73 12.02 -2.91
C PRO A 96 9.23 11.44 -4.25
N ARG A 97 9.56 10.17 -4.52
CA ARG A 97 9.11 9.45 -5.72
C ARG A 97 7.61 9.14 -5.68
N ALA A 98 7.07 8.81 -4.51
CA ALA A 98 5.64 8.61 -4.33
C ALA A 98 4.88 9.92 -4.54
N ALA A 99 5.40 11.04 -4.01
CA ALA A 99 4.80 12.36 -4.21
C ALA A 99 4.77 12.77 -5.68
N LEU A 100 5.89 12.63 -6.38
CA LEU A 100 5.98 12.94 -7.80
C LEU A 100 4.99 12.10 -8.63
N PHE A 101 4.93 10.79 -8.36
CA PHE A 101 4.04 9.89 -9.09
C PHE A 101 2.56 10.16 -8.80
N LEU A 102 2.21 10.38 -7.52
CA LEU A 102 0.85 10.74 -7.14
C LEU A 102 0.39 12.03 -7.84
N GLN A 103 1.26 13.03 -7.91
CA GLN A 103 0.97 14.27 -8.63
C GLN A 103 0.76 14.02 -10.13
N ALA A 104 1.62 13.20 -10.75
CA ALA A 104 1.48 12.85 -12.16
C ALA A 104 0.16 12.11 -12.45
N LEU A 105 -0.24 11.16 -11.61
CA LEU A 105 -1.52 10.47 -11.71
C LEU A 105 -2.70 11.46 -11.62
N ARG A 106 -2.68 12.35 -10.63
CA ARG A 106 -3.73 13.36 -10.44
C ARG A 106 -3.89 14.27 -11.66
N MET A 107 -2.78 14.69 -12.25
CA MET A 107 -2.81 15.52 -13.47
C MET A 107 -3.30 14.73 -14.69
N HIS A 108 -2.89 13.48 -14.84
CA HIS A 108 -3.26 12.65 -15.98
C HIS A 108 -4.74 12.25 -15.97
N PHE A 109 -5.27 11.88 -14.80
CA PHE A 109 -6.65 11.39 -14.66
C PHE A 109 -7.66 12.47 -14.20
N GLY A 110 -7.21 13.71 -13.96
CA GLY A 110 -8.08 14.82 -13.57
C GLY A 110 -8.68 14.68 -12.17
N THR A 111 -8.04 13.90 -11.29
CA THR A 111 -8.57 13.56 -9.95
C THR A 111 -8.10 14.53 -8.84
N ALA A 112 -7.72 15.75 -9.20
CA ALA A 112 -7.14 16.72 -8.26
C ALA A 112 -8.01 16.97 -7.01
N GLU A 113 -9.34 16.89 -7.13
CA GLU A 113 -10.30 17.08 -6.03
C GLU A 113 -10.57 15.82 -5.20
N PHE A 114 -10.25 14.62 -5.70
CA PHE A 114 -10.58 13.35 -5.06
C PHE A 114 -9.57 12.88 -4.01
N VAL A 115 -8.45 13.59 -3.82
CA VAL A 115 -7.40 13.24 -2.85
C VAL A 115 -7.53 14.09 -1.57
N ALA A 116 -8.76 14.25 -1.08
CA ALA A 116 -9.03 14.79 0.26
C ALA A 116 -9.06 13.63 1.28
N SER A 117 -8.74 13.91 2.54
CA SER A 117 -8.81 12.92 3.65
C SER A 117 -10.15 12.16 3.71
N HIS A 118 -11.24 12.77 3.25
CA HIS A 118 -12.58 12.20 3.19
C HIS A 118 -12.75 11.03 2.20
N SER A 119 -11.80 10.83 1.29
CA SER A 119 -11.82 9.77 0.27
C SER A 119 -11.28 8.42 0.76
N TYR A 120 -10.75 8.37 1.98
CA TYR A 120 -10.07 7.20 2.52
C TYR A 120 -10.78 6.69 3.78
N LYS A 121 -11.92 6.01 3.59
CA LYS A 121 -12.62 5.39 4.72
C LYS A 121 -12.15 3.95 4.87
N LEU A 122 -11.98 3.52 6.12
CA LEU A 122 -11.57 2.16 6.44
C LEU A 122 -12.54 1.11 5.89
N GLY A 123 -13.83 1.44 5.77
CA GLY A 123 -14.83 0.55 5.15
C GLY A 123 -14.67 0.37 3.64
N ASP A 124 -13.88 1.22 2.96
CA ASP A 124 -13.75 1.20 1.49
C ASP A 124 -12.73 0.15 1.00
N ILE A 125 -11.96 -0.47 1.90
CA ILE A 125 -10.80 -1.33 1.56
C ILE A 125 -10.96 -2.80 1.95
N SER A 126 -12.19 -3.20 2.28
CA SER A 126 -12.59 -4.58 2.58
C SER A 126 -12.82 -5.45 1.34
#